data_AF-M7A922-F1
#
_entry.id   AF-M7A922-F1
#
_cell.length_a   1.000
_cell.length_b   1.000
_cell.length_c   1.000
_cell.angle_alpha   90.00
_cell.angle_beta   90.00
_cell.angle_gamma   90.00
#
_symmetry.space_group_name_H-M   'P 1'
#
loop_
_entity.id
_entity.type
_entity.pdbx_description
1 polymer ?
#
loop_
_entity_poly.entity_id
_entity_poly.type
_entity_poly.pdbx_seq_one_letter_code
_entity_poly.pdbx_strand_id
1 'polypeptide(L)' 'MVDTGHIVGFEGTLDYTIQKVGGLKSLFLSGEGLVAVFSGSGKLYIQSRNQNSFVSWANQWRRVEKSSSD' A
#
# COMPACT_ATOMS: atom_id res chain seq x y z
N MET A 1 2.47 12.08 -7.35
CA MET A 1 2.15 11.55 -6.01
C MET A 1 1.25 10.35 -6.19
N VAL A 2 1.65 9.19 -5.68
CA VAL A 2 0.92 7.92 -5.81
C VAL A 2 0.95 7.19 -4.47
N ASP A 3 -0.15 6.54 -4.10
CA ASP A 3 -0.21 5.66 -2.94
C ASP A 3 0.79 4.50 -3.07
N THR A 4 1.54 4.21 -2.01
CA THR A 4 2.63 3.22 -2.06
C THR A 4 2.14 1.80 -2.37
N GLY A 5 0.95 1.40 -1.94
CA GLY A 5 0.44 0.05 -2.19
C GLY A 5 -0.17 -0.12 -3.60
N HIS A 6 -0.21 0.96 -4.38
CA HIS A 6 -0.65 0.95 -5.78
C HIS A 6 0.52 0.98 -6.78
N ILE A 7 1.77 1.02 -6.30
CA ILE A 7 2.96 1.02 -7.16
C ILE A 7 3.35 -0.42 -7.49
N VAL A 8 3.48 -0.73 -8.79
CA VAL A 8 3.95 -2.02 -9.28
C VAL A 8 5.45 -1.97 -9.59
N GLY A 9 5.91 -0.84 -10.12
CA GLY A 9 7.32 -0.60 -10.46
C GLY A 9 7.50 0.72 -11.19
N PHE A 10 8.75 1.14 -11.36
CA PHE A 10 9.09 2.38 -12.05
C PHE A 10 10.47 2.31 -12.68
N GLU A 11 10.70 3.10 -13.72
CA GLU A 11 12.00 3.22 -14.37
C GLU A 11 13.01 3.95 -13.48
N GLY A 12 14.28 3.55 -13.52
CA GLY A 12 15.34 4.13 -12.68
C GLY A 12 15.71 5.58 -13.01
N THR A 13 15.14 6.17 -14.06
CA THR A 13 15.24 7.59 -14.40
C THR A 13 14.32 8.48 -13.56
N LEU A 14 13.46 7.87 -12.74
CA LEU A 14 12.58 8.57 -11.82
C LEU A 14 13.18 8.60 -10.41
N ASP A 15 13.31 9.79 -9.85
CA ASP A 15 13.59 10.00 -8.44
C ASP A 15 12.28 9.96 -7.64
N TYR A 16 12.33 9.53 -6.38
CA TYR A 16 11.15 9.55 -5.51
C TYR A 16 11.48 9.82 -4.05
N THR A 17 10.48 10.35 -3.34
CA THR A 17 10.50 10.50 -1.89
C THR A 17 9.22 9.92 -1.29
N ILE A 18 9.30 9.33 -0.09
CA ILE A 18 8.13 8.84 0.64
C ILE A 18 7.66 9.92 1.62
N GLN A 19 6.37 10.24 1.57
CA GLN A 19 5.73 11.20 2.45
C GLN A 19 4.56 10.56 3.18
N LYS A 20 4.32 10.98 4.43
CA LYS A 20 3.13 10.60 5.18
C LYS A 20 1.99 11.54 4.81
N VAL A 21 0.83 10.99 4.48
CA VAL A 21 -0.36 11.80 4.15
C VAL A 21 -1.33 11.71 5.30
N GLY A 22 -1.54 12.83 6.01
CA GLY A 22 -2.42 12.92 7.16
C GLY A 22 -1.76 12.61 8.51
N GLY A 23 -2.47 12.90 9.61
CA GLY A 23 -2.02 12.60 10.98
C GLY A 23 -2.11 11.10 11.31
N LEU A 24 -1.64 10.71 12.50
CA LEU A 24 -1.61 9.31 12.98
C LEU A 24 -2.90 8.50 12.72
N LYS A 25 -4.09 9.12 12.79
CA LYS A 25 -5.37 8.46 12.51
C LYS A 25 -5.49 7.92 11.07
N SER A 26 -4.92 8.59 10.08
CA SER A 26 -4.96 8.15 8.67
C SER A 26 -4.09 6.91 8.43
N LEU A 27 -2.94 6.81 9.12
CA LEU A 27 -2.07 5.63 9.10
C LEU A 27 -2.78 4.40 9.70
N PHE A 28 -3.56 4.59 10.77
CA PHE A 28 -4.26 3.50 11.45
C PHE A 28 -5.54 3.00 10.74
N LEU A 29 -6.21 3.86 9.95
CA LEU A 29 -7.52 3.53 9.36
C LEU A 29 -7.45 2.90 7.96
N SER A 30 -6.43 3.21 7.14
CA SER A 30 -6.29 2.57 5.81
C SER A 30 -5.11 1.61 5.70
N GLY A 31 -4.14 1.65 6.62
CA GLY A 31 -2.87 0.93 6.48
C GLY A 31 -1.97 1.45 5.36
N GLU A 32 -2.38 2.53 4.67
CA GLU A 32 -1.77 3.06 3.44
C GLU A 32 -1.43 4.56 3.60
N GLY A 33 -1.11 5.03 4.80
CA GLY A 33 -0.82 6.46 5.05
C GLY A 33 0.52 6.97 4.49
N LEU A 34 1.07 6.31 3.46
CA LEU A 34 2.32 6.64 2.80
C LEU A 34 2.11 6.79 1.29
N VAL A 35 2.61 7.90 0.75
CA VAL A 35 2.67 8.15 -0.69
C VAL A 35 4.10 8.30 -1.16
N ALA A 36 4.33 7.91 -2.41
CA ALA A 36 5.54 8.25 -3.13
C ALA A 36 5.30 9.49 -4.00
N VAL A 37 6.19 10.47 -3.88
CA VAL A 37 6.25 11.65 -4.75
C VAL A 37 7.39 11.46 -5.72
N PHE A 38 7.05 11.18 -6.97
CA PHE A 38 7.99 10.97 -8.07
C PHE A 38 8.31 12.28 -8.81
N SER A 39 9.54 12.40 -9.30
CA SER A 39 10.01 13.47 -10.17
C SER A 39 10.95 12.92 -11.25
N GLY A 40 11.03 13.59 -12.40
CA GLY A 40 11.86 13.17 -13.55
C GLY A 40 11.03 12.74 -14.75
N SER A 41 11.65 12.01 -15.67
CA SER A 41 11.01 11.49 -16.88
C SER A 41 11.23 9.99 -17.01
N GLY A 42 10.15 9.25 -17.13
CA GLY A 42 10.14 7.79 -17.19
C GLY A 42 8.75 7.23 -16.93
N LYS A 43 8.63 5.91 -16.91
CA LYS A 43 7.37 5.21 -16.68
C LYS A 43 7.22 4.82 -15.21
N LEU A 44 6.03 5.11 -14.68
CA LEU A 44 5.54 4.61 -13.40
C LEU A 44 4.37 3.66 -13.68
N TYR A 45 4.51 2.40 -13.27
CA TYR A 45 3.49 1.38 -13.42
C TYR A 45 2.68 1.29 -12.14
N ILE A 46 1.36 1.44 -12.28
CA ILE A 46 0.41 1.41 -11.16
C ILE A 46 -0.63 0.32 -11.35
N GLN A 47 -1.21 -0.12 -10.24
CA GLN A 47 -2.36 -1.02 -10.22
C GLN A 47 -3.60 -0.30 -9.68
N SER A 48 -4.78 -0.71 -10.12
CA SER A 48 -6.07 -0.16 -9.66
C SER A 48 -6.58 -0.79 -8.37
N ARG A 49 -5.94 -1.87 -7.91
CA ARG A 49 -6.36 -2.64 -6.73
C ARG A 49 -5.16 -2.83 -5.80
N ASN A 50 -5.37 -2.54 -4.53
CA ASN A 50 -4.37 -2.75 -3.50
C ASN A 50 -4.48 -4.16 -2.89
N GLN A 51 -3.36 -4.88 -2.91
CA GLN A 51 -3.22 -6.22 -2.34
C GLN A 51 -3.44 -6.26 -0.82
N ASN A 52 -2.95 -5.26 -0.07
CA ASN A 52 -3.10 -5.19 1.38
C ASN A 52 -4.56 -4.96 1.76
N SER A 53 -5.23 -4.03 1.08
CA SER A 53 -6.67 -3.80 1.23
C SER A 53 -7.49 -5.07 0.92
N PHE A 54 -7.14 -5.78 -0.16
CA PHE A 54 -7.80 -7.04 -0.51
C PHE A 54 -7.58 -8.15 0.53
N VAL A 55 -6.34 -8.34 0.98
CA VAL A 55 -5.99 -9.33 2.03
C VAL A 55 -6.69 -8.99 3.35
N SER A 56 -6.75 -7.70 3.72
CA SER A 56 -7.48 -7.24 4.91
C SER A 56 -8.96 -7.63 4.85
N TRP A 57 -9.63 -7.33 3.73
CA TRP A 57 -11.01 -7.75 3.49
C TRP A 57 -11.16 -9.28 3.54
N ALA A 58 -10.30 -10.02 2.83
CA ALA A 58 -10.39 -11.48 2.74
C ALA A 58 -10.14 -12.16 4.10
N ASN A 59 -9.24 -11.62 4.91
CA ASN A 59 -8.90 -12.16 6.23
C ASN A 59 -10.08 -12.16 7.20
N GLN A 60 -11.02 -11.21 7.08
CA GLN A 60 -12.23 -11.20 7.92
C GLN A 60 -13.09 -12.45 7.70
N TRP A 61 -13.01 -13.05 6.51
CA TRP A 61 -13.80 -14.20 6.10
C TRP A 61 -12.97 -15.49 6.02
N ARG A 62 -11.66 -15.40 6.26
CA ARG A 62 -10.76 -16.55 6.19
C ARG A 62 -11.02 -17.47 7.38
N ARG A 63 -11.39 -18.72 7.10
CA ARG A 63 -11.48 -19.76 8.12
C ARG A 63 -10.10 -19.97 8.74
N VAL A 64 -10.01 -19.82 10.05
CA VAL A 64 -8.87 -20.24 10.86
C VAL A 64 -9.27 -21.53 11.56
N GLU A 65 -8.46 -22.58 11.44
CA GLU A 65 -8.52 -23.67 12.41
C GLU A 65 -8.25 -23.06 13.78
N LYS A 66 -9.11 -23.34 14.77
CA LYS A 66 -8.80 -22.97 16.15
C LYS A 66 -7.56 -23.75 16.54
N SER A 67 -6.47 -23.05 16.84
CA SER A 67 -5.38 -23.63 17.62
C SER A 67 -5.99 -24.15 18.92
N SER A 68 -6.04 -25.48 19.09
CA SER A 68 -6.32 -26.08 20.38
C SER A 68 -5.17 -25.71 21.32
N SER A 69 -5.44 -24.81 22.26
CA SER A 69 -4.59 -24.65 23.43
C SER A 69 -4.89 -25.81 24.37
N ASP A 70 -4.02 -26.81 24.36
CA ASP A 70 -3.82 -27.72 25.50
C ASP A 70 -2.94 -27.04 26.56
#